data_AF-A0AA42C8T0-F1
#
_entry.id   AF-A0AA42C8T0-F1
#
_cell.length_a   1.000
_cell.length_b   1.000
_cell.length_c   1.000
_cell.angle_alpha   90.00
_cell.angle_beta   90.00
_cell.angle_gamma   90.00
#
_symmetry.space_group_name_H-M   'P 1'
#
loop_
_entity.id
_entity.type
_entity.pdbx_description
1 polymer ?
#
loop_
_entity_poly.entity_id
_entity_poly.type
_entity_poly.pdbx_seq_one_letter_code
_entity_poly.pdbx_strand_id
1 'polypeptide(L)'
;KKLNKIAVIGPNANDEVMLWGNYNGTPIETISILEGIKTKLPEKKIFYDKGCDLVEDKVTESYFSQLTFEGKPGFKATYWNNPDREGQPVVSQQISSAIKKTTAGQHEFASGVKLEGFSALFETEFVPEKTEEL
;
A
#
# COMPACT_ATOMS: atom_id res chain seq x y z
N LYS A 1 -24.01 29.04 13.77
CA LYS A 1 -23.66 29.19 12.34
C LYS A 1 -24.03 27.92 11.58
N LYS A 2 -24.76 28.00 10.47
CA LYS A 2 -25.06 26.84 9.61
C LYS A 2 -23.75 26.45 8.91
N LEU A 3 -23.21 25.27 9.21
CA LEU A 3 -21.96 24.84 8.58
C LEU A 3 -22.23 24.49 7.12
N ASN A 4 -21.56 25.16 6.19
CA ASN A 4 -21.60 24.82 4.76
C ASN A 4 -20.86 23.49 4.52
N LYS A 5 -21.21 22.79 3.44
CA LYS A 5 -20.40 21.65 2.98
C LYS A 5 -19.02 22.15 2.54
N ILE A 6 -18.00 21.33 2.75
CA ILE A 6 -16.64 21.62 2.30
C ILE A 6 -16.17 20.54 1.34
N ALA A 7 -15.30 20.92 0.41
CA ALA A 7 -14.54 19.99 -0.41
C ALA A 7 -13.10 19.93 0.10
N VAL A 8 -12.56 18.73 0.22
CA VAL A 8 -11.16 18.46 0.54
C VAL A 8 -10.57 17.79 -0.70
N ILE A 9 -9.69 18.50 -1.41
CA ILE A 9 -9.19 18.06 -2.72
C ILE A 9 -7.67 18.04 -2.73
N GLY A 10 -7.09 16.98 -3.29
CA GLY A 10 -5.67 16.92 -3.66
C GLY A 10 -4.96 15.62 -3.22
N PRO A 11 -3.82 15.28 -3.85
CA PRO A 11 -3.09 14.02 -3.62
C PRO A 11 -2.69 13.79 -2.16
N ASN A 12 -2.38 14.87 -1.44
CA ASN A 12 -1.94 14.83 -0.05
C ASN A 12 -3.07 14.82 0.99
N ALA A 13 -4.32 15.02 0.57
CA ALA A 13 -5.42 15.19 1.52
C ALA A 13 -5.70 13.91 2.31
N ASN A 14 -5.44 12.73 1.73
CA ASN A 14 -5.55 11.44 2.41
C ASN A 14 -4.27 10.60 2.29
N ASP A 15 -3.10 11.25 2.34
CA ASP A 15 -1.79 10.59 2.31
C ASP A 15 -1.16 10.57 3.71
N GLU A 16 -1.11 9.40 4.32
CA GLU A 16 -0.45 9.21 5.62
C GLU A 16 1.08 9.24 5.50
N VAL A 17 1.63 8.69 4.42
CA VAL A 17 3.09 8.57 4.22
C VAL A 17 3.73 9.94 4.08
N MET A 18 3.02 10.88 3.45
CA MET A 18 3.46 12.28 3.35
C MET A 18 3.78 12.88 4.74
N LEU A 19 3.09 12.45 5.79
CA LEU A 19 3.25 12.98 7.15
C LEU A 19 4.48 12.45 7.88
N TRP A 20 5.09 11.36 7.40
CA TRP A 20 6.15 10.66 8.15
C TRP A 20 7.53 11.29 7.95
N GLY A 21 7.71 12.10 6.91
CA GLY A 21 9.01 12.67 6.56
C GLY A 21 10.01 11.61 6.08
N ASN A 22 11.28 11.99 5.94
CA ASN A 22 12.35 11.06 5.56
C ASN A 22 12.93 10.34 6.79
N TYR A 23 13.43 9.11 6.61
CA TYR A 23 13.99 8.26 7.67
C TYR A 23 13.06 8.03 8.87
N ASN A 24 11.80 7.70 8.59
CA ASN A 24 10.80 7.45 9.62
C ASN A 24 10.75 5.97 10.06
N GLY A 25 10.42 5.74 11.34
CA GLY A 25 9.98 4.43 11.82
C GLY A 25 8.54 4.14 11.39
N THR A 26 7.98 3.01 11.84
CA THR A 26 6.54 2.72 11.66
C THR A 26 5.75 3.38 12.79
N PRO A 27 4.90 4.39 12.51
CA PRO A 27 4.08 5.01 13.54
C PRO A 27 3.05 4.03 14.11
N ILE A 28 2.65 4.23 15.37
CA ILE A 28 1.56 3.45 15.99
C ILE A 28 0.21 3.81 15.34
N GLU A 29 0.04 5.09 15.00
CA GLU A 29 -1.15 5.62 14.33
C GLU A 29 -0.75 6.84 13.51
N THR A 30 -1.39 7.04 12.35
CA THR A 30 -1.26 8.25 11.54
C THR A 30 -2.65 8.78 11.20
N ILE A 31 -2.86 10.07 11.40
CA ILE A 31 -4.12 10.75 11.06
C ILE A 31 -3.85 11.64 9.86
N SER A 32 -4.42 11.28 8.70
CA SER A 32 -4.34 12.10 7.48
C SER A 32 -5.07 13.43 7.65
N ILE A 33 -4.85 14.38 6.73
CA ILE A 33 -5.56 15.67 6.75
C ILE A 33 -7.08 15.45 6.69
N LEU A 34 -7.55 14.57 5.81
CA LEU A 34 -8.95 14.21 5.65
C LEU A 34 -9.51 13.58 6.92
N GLU A 35 -8.81 12.61 7.52
CA GLU A 35 -9.25 11.96 8.76
C GLU A 35 -9.33 12.97 9.91
N GLY A 36 -8.33 13.84 10.05
CA GLY A 36 -8.35 14.95 11.00
C GLY A 36 -9.59 15.84 10.85
N ILE A 37 -9.97 16.18 9.61
CA ILE A 37 -11.19 16.96 9.32
C ILE A 37 -12.47 16.17 9.67
N LYS A 38 -12.53 14.87 9.36
CA LYS A 38 -13.66 14.00 9.72
C LYS A 38 -13.89 13.93 11.24
N THR A 39 -12.84 14.09 12.06
CA THR A 39 -13.03 14.17 13.53
C THR A 39 -13.79 15.42 13.99
N LYS A 40 -13.86 16.47 13.16
CA LYS A 40 -14.48 17.75 13.51
C LYS A 40 -15.84 17.97 12.85
N LEU A 41 -16.08 17.36 11.69
CA LEU A 41 -17.27 17.60 10.88
C LEU A 41 -18.01 16.29 10.57
N PRO A 42 -19.35 16.32 10.51
CA PRO A 42 -20.11 15.16 10.04
C PRO A 42 -19.72 14.80 8.60
N GLU A 43 -19.49 13.51 8.33
CA GLU A 43 -19.05 13.00 7.02
C GLU A 43 -19.91 13.49 5.86
N LYS A 44 -21.24 13.57 6.05
CA LYS A 44 -22.18 14.12 5.05
C LYS A 44 -21.94 15.58 4.62
N LYS A 45 -21.04 16.29 5.30
CA LYS A 45 -20.63 17.67 4.97
C LYS A 45 -19.26 17.76 4.32
N ILE A 46 -18.58 16.63 4.14
CA ILE A 46 -17.27 16.55 3.52
C ILE A 46 -17.45 15.87 2.16
N PHE A 47 -17.00 16.54 1.12
CA PHE A 47 -16.73 15.93 -0.18
C PHE A 47 -15.21 15.76 -0.29
N TYR A 48 -14.75 14.59 -0.72
CA TYR A 48 -13.33 14.32 -0.94
C TYR A 48 -13.11 13.85 -2.37
N ASP A 49 -12.04 14.36 -2.98
CA ASP A 49 -11.53 13.88 -4.26
C ASP A 49 -10.01 14.01 -4.27
N LYS A 50 -9.30 12.99 -4.74
CA LYS A 50 -7.83 13.05 -4.87
C LYS A 50 -7.41 14.00 -5.99
N GLY A 51 -8.19 14.07 -7.08
CA GLY A 51 -7.94 14.91 -8.25
C GLY A 51 -6.81 14.41 -9.16
N CYS A 52 -5.60 14.27 -8.63
CA CYS A 52 -4.41 13.82 -9.38
C CYS A 52 -3.44 13.05 -8.48
N ASP A 53 -2.44 12.40 -9.08
CA ASP A 53 -1.26 11.93 -8.35
C ASP A 53 -0.26 13.08 -8.11
N LEU A 54 0.82 12.80 -7.38
CA LEU A 54 1.84 13.79 -7.03
C LEU A 54 2.59 14.34 -8.24
N VAL A 55 2.79 13.50 -9.27
CA VAL A 55 3.61 13.82 -10.44
C VAL A 55 2.90 13.56 -11.78
N GLU A 56 1.74 12.90 -11.75
CA GLU A 56 0.96 12.58 -12.94
C GLU A 56 -0.36 13.36 -12.92
N ASP A 57 -0.88 13.70 -14.10
CA ASP A 57 -2.20 14.32 -14.28
C ASP A 57 -3.35 13.29 -14.21
N LYS A 58 -3.03 12.04 -13.87
CA LYS A 58 -3.96 10.93 -13.67
C LYS A 58 -3.91 10.45 -12.22
N VAL A 59 -4.91 9.66 -11.84
CA VAL A 59 -4.96 8.99 -10.54
C VAL A 59 -4.67 7.51 -10.74
N THR A 60 -3.62 7.01 -10.10
CA THR A 60 -3.32 5.58 -10.01
C THR A 60 -4.23 4.95 -8.97
N GLU A 61 -5.05 4.00 -9.40
CA GLU A 61 -5.85 3.17 -8.50
C GLU A 61 -5.13 1.84 -8.23
N SER A 62 -5.03 1.48 -6.95
CA SER A 62 -4.45 0.21 -6.55
C SER A 62 -5.56 -0.82 -6.40
N TYR A 63 -5.48 -1.90 -7.18
CA TYR A 63 -6.35 -3.06 -7.01
C TYR A 63 -5.91 -4.02 -5.90
N PHE A 64 -4.96 -3.62 -5.05
CA PHE A 64 -4.43 -4.48 -3.99
C PHE A 64 -5.52 -5.06 -3.07
N SER A 65 -6.58 -4.30 -2.78
CA SER A 65 -7.69 -4.77 -1.95
C SER A 65 -8.48 -5.93 -2.57
N GLN A 66 -8.36 -6.12 -3.88
CA GLN A 66 -9.02 -7.17 -4.67
C GLN A 66 -8.12 -8.40 -4.87
N LEU A 67 -6.94 -8.41 -4.23
CA LEU A 67 -5.97 -9.48 -4.32
C LEU A 67 -6.13 -10.43 -3.13
N THR A 68 -6.23 -11.73 -3.42
CA THR A 68 -6.27 -12.79 -2.43
C THR A 68 -5.37 -13.95 -2.84
N PHE A 69 -4.83 -14.69 -1.89
CA PHE A 69 -4.15 -15.95 -2.16
C PHE A 69 -4.59 -16.97 -1.12
N GLU A 70 -5.12 -18.12 -1.57
CA GLU A 70 -5.66 -19.17 -0.69
C GLU A 70 -6.65 -18.61 0.37
N GLY A 71 -7.49 -17.66 -0.02
CA GLY A 71 -8.50 -17.03 0.84
C GLY A 71 -7.95 -15.97 1.83
N LYS A 72 -6.66 -15.62 1.77
CA LYS A 72 -6.06 -14.55 2.59
C LYS A 72 -5.78 -13.30 1.76
N PRO A 73 -5.96 -12.07 2.29
CA PRO A 73 -5.71 -10.84 1.54
C PRO A 73 -4.24 -10.68 1.11
N GLY A 74 -4.03 -10.20 -0.12
CA GLY A 74 -2.74 -9.83 -0.69
C GLY A 74 -2.02 -10.97 -1.40
N PHE A 75 -0.71 -11.06 -1.20
CA PHE A 75 0.18 -11.99 -1.92
C PHE A 75 0.76 -13.05 -1.01
N LYS A 76 1.02 -14.24 -1.56
CA LYS A 76 2.05 -15.13 -1.03
C LYS A 76 3.39 -14.74 -1.64
N ALA A 77 4.38 -14.47 -0.79
CA ALA A 77 5.74 -14.20 -1.20
C ALA A 77 6.66 -15.34 -0.76
N THR A 78 7.33 -15.98 -1.72
CA THR A 78 8.29 -17.06 -1.46
C THR A 78 9.68 -16.64 -1.92
N TYR A 79 10.71 -16.94 -1.11
CA TYR A 79 12.08 -16.46 -1.31
C TYR A 79 13.10 -17.60 -1.36
N TRP A 80 14.13 -17.45 -2.20
CA TRP A 80 15.28 -18.36 -2.31
C TRP A 80 16.59 -17.59 -2.23
N ASN A 81 17.61 -18.16 -1.58
CA ASN A 81 18.95 -17.56 -1.45
C ASN A 81 19.88 -17.86 -2.63
N ASN A 82 19.29 -17.93 -3.82
CA ASN A 82 19.91 -18.05 -5.13
C ASN A 82 19.02 -17.34 -6.18
N PRO A 83 19.56 -16.88 -7.32
CA PRO A 83 18.79 -16.14 -8.33
C PRO A 83 17.83 -17.01 -9.14
N ASP A 84 18.05 -18.32 -9.19
CA ASP A 84 17.36 -19.24 -10.11
C ASP A 84 16.12 -19.91 -9.50
N ARG A 85 15.81 -19.64 -8.22
CA ARG A 85 14.74 -20.29 -7.42
C ARG A 85 14.91 -21.80 -7.31
N GLU A 86 16.16 -22.26 -7.28
CA GLU A 86 16.49 -23.68 -7.18
C GLU A 86 16.41 -24.20 -5.74
N GLY A 87 16.04 -25.47 -5.61
CA GLY A 87 15.96 -26.15 -4.33
C GLY A 87 14.80 -25.68 -3.44
N GLN A 88 14.93 -25.90 -2.14
CA GLN A 88 13.91 -25.53 -1.17
C GLN A 88 13.93 -24.02 -0.90
N PRO A 89 12.75 -23.37 -0.84
CA PRO A 89 12.67 -21.96 -0.48
C PRO A 89 13.13 -21.75 0.97
N VAL A 90 13.67 -20.57 1.22
CA VAL A 90 14.13 -20.14 2.55
C VAL A 90 12.93 -19.84 3.45
N VAL A 91 11.96 -19.11 2.91
CA VAL A 91 10.75 -18.69 3.63
C VAL A 91 9.62 -18.40 2.65
N SER A 92 8.40 -18.66 3.10
CA SER A 92 7.17 -18.17 2.45
C SER A 92 6.33 -17.41 3.47
N GLN A 93 5.81 -16.25 3.09
CA GLN A 93 4.99 -15.41 3.98
C GLN A 93 3.82 -14.78 3.24
N GLN A 94 2.74 -14.50 3.97
CA GLN A 94 1.64 -13.68 3.47
C GLN A 94 2.03 -12.21 3.57
N ILE A 95 1.85 -11.47 2.48
CA ILE A 95 1.98 -10.01 2.44
C ILE A 95 0.58 -9.43 2.23
N SER A 96 0.05 -8.81 3.29
CA SER A 96 -1.30 -8.21 3.31
C SER A 96 -1.32 -6.69 3.07
N SER A 97 -0.17 -6.10 2.77
CA SER A 97 -0.03 -4.68 2.43
C SER A 97 0.69 -4.50 1.09
N ALA A 98 0.55 -3.32 0.47
CA ALA A 98 1.18 -3.04 -0.81
C ALA A 98 2.69 -3.37 -0.80
N ILE A 99 3.17 -3.98 -1.89
CA ILE A 99 4.58 -4.38 -2.02
C ILE A 99 5.46 -3.13 -2.11
N LYS A 100 6.00 -2.72 -0.96
CA LYS A 100 6.96 -1.61 -0.82
C LYS A 100 8.27 -2.16 -0.25
N LYS A 101 9.00 -2.92 -1.07
CA LYS A 101 10.29 -3.51 -0.69
C LYS A 101 11.41 -2.82 -1.47
N THR A 102 12.53 -2.58 -0.79
CA THR A 102 13.73 -1.99 -1.39
C THR A 102 14.95 -2.75 -0.86
N THR A 103 15.94 -2.96 -1.73
CA THR A 103 17.25 -3.49 -1.34
C THR A 103 18.16 -2.40 -0.77
N ALA A 104 17.75 -1.12 -0.87
CA ALA A 104 18.44 -0.03 -0.21
C ALA A 104 18.27 -0.12 1.32
N GLY A 105 19.32 0.20 2.08
CA GLY A 105 19.30 0.18 3.54
C GLY A 105 19.65 -1.16 4.19
N GLN A 106 20.06 -2.17 3.41
CA GLN A 106 20.59 -3.45 3.90
C GLN A 106 19.65 -4.19 4.87
N HIS A 107 18.33 -4.10 4.65
CA HIS A 107 17.35 -4.84 5.41
C HIS A 107 16.84 -6.05 4.60
N GLU A 108 16.69 -7.19 5.26
CA GLU A 108 16.20 -8.41 4.63
C GLU A 108 14.71 -8.28 4.21
N PHE A 109 14.32 -8.91 3.11
CA PHE A 109 12.93 -8.85 2.64
C PHE A 109 12.00 -9.70 3.52
N ALA A 110 12.55 -10.77 4.10
CA ALA A 110 11.97 -11.68 5.06
C ALA A 110 13.11 -12.35 5.87
N SER A 111 12.79 -12.90 7.04
CA SER A 111 13.79 -13.50 7.91
C SER A 111 14.58 -14.61 7.23
N GLY A 112 15.91 -14.50 7.21
CA GLY A 112 16.83 -15.48 6.64
C GLY A 112 17.11 -15.30 5.14
N VAL A 113 16.49 -14.32 4.49
CA VAL A 113 16.76 -13.99 3.09
C VAL A 113 18.04 -13.14 3.00
N LYS A 114 18.98 -13.53 2.13
CA LYS A 114 20.20 -12.77 1.85
C LYS A 114 19.85 -11.38 1.32
N LEU A 115 20.73 -10.42 1.58
CA LEU A 115 20.56 -9.06 1.06
C LEU A 115 20.74 -8.97 -0.47
N GLU A 116 21.50 -9.90 -1.05
CA GLU A 116 21.84 -9.94 -2.47
C GLU A 116 21.83 -11.38 -2.99
N GLY A 117 21.68 -11.54 -4.31
CA GLY A 117 21.71 -12.84 -4.97
C GLY A 117 20.56 -13.77 -4.56
N PHE A 118 19.46 -13.21 -4.06
CA PHE A 118 18.23 -13.93 -3.76
C PHE A 118 17.22 -13.73 -4.90
N SER A 119 16.18 -14.55 -4.92
CA SER A 119 15.03 -14.41 -5.80
C SER A 119 13.73 -14.50 -5.00
N ALA A 120 12.66 -13.92 -5.55
CA ALA A 120 11.34 -13.92 -4.94
C ALA A 120 10.26 -14.24 -5.98
N LEU A 121 9.22 -14.95 -5.55
CA LEU A 121 7.98 -15.18 -6.30
C LEU A 121 6.83 -14.59 -5.50
N PHE A 122 6.05 -13.70 -6.10
CA PHE A 122 4.84 -13.12 -5.53
C PHE A 122 3.63 -13.67 -6.28
N GLU A 123 2.75 -14.36 -5.57
CA GLU A 123 1.58 -15.05 -6.13
C GLU A 123 0.31 -14.46 -5.51
N THR A 124 -0.72 -14.27 -6.34
CA THR A 124 -2.03 -13.81 -5.92
C THR A 124 -3.07 -14.17 -6.98
N GLU A 125 -4.34 -14.11 -6.58
CA GLU A 125 -5.53 -14.18 -7.41
C GLU A 125 -6.21 -12.81 -7.34
N PHE A 126 -6.51 -12.24 -8.50
CA PHE A 126 -7.27 -11.00 -8.60
C PHE A 126 -8.76 -11.34 -8.75
N VAL A 127 -9.57 -10.84 -7.83
CA VAL A 127 -11.03 -11.03 -7.82
C VAL A 127 -11.71 -9.68 -8.05
N PRO A 128 -12.05 -9.34 -9.30
CA PRO A 128 -12.65 -8.05 -9.61
C PRO A 128 -14.05 -7.91 -8.99
N GLU A 129 -14.34 -6.72 -8.43
CA GLU A 129 -15.67 -6.43 -7.87
C GLU A 129 -16.73 -6.10 -8.94
N LYS A 130 -16.28 -5.67 -10.12
CA LYS A 130 -17.11 -5.24 -11.24
C LYS A 130 -16.43 -5.54 -12.57
N THR A 131 -17.21 -5.62 -13.63
CA THR A 131 -16.69 -5.64 -15.00
C THR A 131 -16.35 -4.21 -15.43
N GLU A 132 -15.13 -3.97 -15.88
CA GLU A 132 -14.68 -2.69 -16.45
C GLU A 132 -13.58 -2.89 -17.49
N GLU A 133 -13.34 -1.86 -18.32
CA GLU A 133 -12.15 -1.76 -19.16
C GLU A 133 -11.09 -0.94 -18.41
N LEU A 134 -9.85 -1.44 -18.42
CA LEU A 134 -8.68 -0.83 -17.77
C LEU A 134 -7.88 0.04 -18.75
#